data_AF-A0A9D8LZ06-F1
#
_entry.id   AF-A0A9D8LZ06-F1
#
_cell.length_a   1.000
_cell.length_b   1.000
_cell.length_c   1.000
_cell.angle_alpha   90.00
_cell.angle_beta   90.00
_cell.angle_gamma   90.00
#
_symmetry.space_group_name_H-M   'P 1'
#
loop_
_entity.id
_entity.type
_entity.pdbx_description
1 polymer ?
#
loop_
_entity_poly.entity_id
_entity_poly.type
_entity_poly.pdbx_seq_one_letter_code
_entity_poly.pdbx_strand_id
1 'polypeptide(L)'
;MLVAVSGGPDSTALLLWLVERGVPVEAAHYDHALRPGSEADATFVARVCEELAVPLHAERRSVPLPPGSRQAAARQLRYGFLERAREAAGCELIATGHIADDVVEGVLLHLRRGSGLAGMRGMPARRGPVVRPLLDVWRRDVEA
;
A
#
# COMPACT_ATOMS: atom_id res chain seq x y z
N MET A 1 -9.66 9.78 5.11
CA MET A 1 -8.26 9.44 4.77
C MET A 1 -8.29 8.29 3.76
N LEU A 2 -7.42 8.28 2.75
CA LEU A 2 -7.37 7.19 1.79
C LEU A 2 -6.43 6.08 2.29
N VAL A 3 -6.88 4.83 2.32
CA VAL A 3 -6.07 3.67 2.74
C VAL A 3 -5.74 2.83 1.52
N ALA A 4 -4.45 2.62 1.26
CA ALA A 4 -3.99 1.75 0.17
C ALA A 4 -4.08 0.28 0.58
N VAL A 5 -5.00 -0.47 -0.03
CA VAL A 5 -5.30 -1.87 0.29
C VAL A 5 -4.87 -2.78 -0.85
N SER A 6 -3.85 -3.61 -0.63
CA SER A 6 -3.35 -4.54 -1.67
C SER A 6 -4.12 -5.86 -1.72
N GLY A 7 -4.92 -6.16 -0.68
CA GLY A 7 -5.51 -7.48 -0.46
C GLY A 7 -4.64 -8.41 0.40
N GLY A 8 -3.42 -7.99 0.74
CA GLY A 8 -2.55 -8.69 1.68
C GLY A 8 -2.84 -8.33 3.15
N PRO A 9 -2.34 -9.15 4.10
CA PRO A 9 -2.65 -9.05 5.53
C PRO A 9 -2.34 -7.67 6.12
N ASP A 10 -1.13 -7.14 5.89
CA ASP A 10 -0.69 -5.85 6.45
C ASP A 10 -1.62 -4.68 6.06
N SER A 11 -2.08 -4.67 4.81
CA SER A 11 -2.96 -3.61 4.30
C SER A 11 -4.40 -3.76 4.78
N THR A 12 -4.86 -5.00 4.95
CA THR A 12 -6.19 -5.31 5.49
C THR A 12 -6.25 -5.00 6.98
N ALA A 13 -5.22 -5.37 7.74
CA ALA A 13 -5.09 -5.06 9.15
C ALA A 13 -5.06 -3.54 9.40
N LEU A 14 -4.33 -2.79 8.57
CA LEU A 14 -4.35 -1.32 8.64
C LEU A 14 -5.77 -0.75 8.44
N LEU A 15 -6.51 -1.25 7.44
CA LEU A 15 -7.88 -0.80 7.19
C LEU A 15 -8.78 -1.09 8.39
N LEU A 16 -8.78 -2.33 8.87
CA LEU A 16 -9.57 -2.76 10.02
C LEU A 16 -9.26 -1.93 11.26
N TRP A 17 -7.98 -1.77 11.60
CA TRP A 17 -7.54 -0.99 12.76
C TRP A 17 -8.01 0.47 12.71
N LEU A 18 -8.04 1.09 11.53
CA LEU A 18 -8.54 2.45 11.37
C LEU A 18 -10.06 2.53 11.51
N VAL A 19 -10.78 1.58 10.93
CA VAL A 19 -12.26 1.49 11.03
C VAL A 19 -12.68 1.25 12.48
N GLU A 20 -12.04 0.32 13.19
CA GLU A 20 -12.30 0.03 14.61
C GLU A 20 -12.11 1.25 15.52
N ARG A 21 -11.19 2.15 15.14
CA ARG A 21 -10.93 3.40 15.88
C ARG A 21 -11.88 4.54 15.49
N GLY A 22 -12.85 4.27 14.62
CA GLY A 22 -13.81 5.27 14.13
C GLY A 22 -13.17 6.34 13.25
N VAL A 23 -12.01 6.06 12.64
CA VAL A 23 -11.37 7.01 11.71
C VAL A 23 -12.13 6.96 10.38
N PRO A 24 -12.61 8.10 9.84
CA PRO A 24 -13.27 8.13 8.55
C PRO A 24 -12.26 7.83 7.43
N VAL A 25 -12.47 6.71 6.75
CA VAL A 25 -11.58 6.19 5.72
C VAL A 25 -12.32 5.85 4.43
N GLU A 26 -11.57 5.92 3.33
CA GLU A 26 -11.93 5.33 2.05
C GLU A 26 -10.78 4.40 1.64
N ALA A 27 -11.10 3.30 0.96
CA ALA A 27 -10.12 2.32 0.52
C ALA A 27 -9.73 2.55 -0.95
N ALA A 28 -8.47 2.26 -1.28
CA ALA A 28 -7.97 2.30 -2.64
C ALA A 28 -7.18 1.04 -2.98
N HIS A 29 -7.63 0.30 -4.00
CA HIS A 29 -6.99 -0.91 -4.50
C HIS A 29 -6.45 -0.69 -5.92
N TYR A 30 -5.19 -1.08 -6.13
CA TYR A 30 -4.56 -1.05 -7.44
C TYR A 30 -4.11 -2.45 -7.86
N ASP A 31 -4.81 -3.05 -8.82
CA ASP A 31 -4.43 -4.34 -9.37
C ASP A 31 -3.34 -4.17 -10.43
N HIS A 32 -2.13 -4.61 -10.11
CA HIS A 32 -1.00 -4.54 -11.03
C HIS A 32 -1.05 -5.55 -12.19
N ALA A 33 -1.94 -6.54 -12.17
CA ALA A 33 -2.02 -7.59 -13.19
C ALA A 33 -0.65 -8.26 -13.48
N LEU A 34 0.11 -8.56 -12.42
CA LEU A 34 1.45 -9.18 -12.52
C LEU A 34 1.40 -10.71 -12.60
N ARG A 35 0.33 -11.31 -12.08
CA ARG A 35 0.14 -12.76 -12.03
C ARG A 35 -1.29 -13.11 -12.49
N PRO A 36 -1.50 -14.25 -13.15
CA PRO A 36 -2.83 -14.78 -13.35
C PRO A 36 -3.58 -14.89 -12.01
N GLY A 37 -4.85 -14.51 -11.99
CA GLY A 37 -5.68 -14.55 -10.78
C GLY A 37 -5.52 -13.36 -9.82
N SER A 38 -4.80 -12.29 -10.18
CA SER A 38 -4.72 -11.07 -9.36
C SER A 38 -6.07 -10.40 -9.12
N GLU A 39 -7.07 -10.69 -9.95
CA GLU A 39 -8.46 -10.22 -9.78
C GLU A 39 -9.12 -10.79 -8.52
N ALA A 40 -8.64 -11.93 -8.00
CA ALA A 40 -9.10 -12.45 -6.71
C ALA A 40 -8.77 -11.48 -5.56
N ASP A 41 -7.64 -10.77 -5.62
CA ASP A 41 -7.27 -9.74 -4.63
C ASP A 41 -8.30 -8.59 -4.68
N ALA A 42 -8.70 -8.16 -5.88
CA ALA A 42 -9.69 -7.10 -6.06
C ALA A 42 -11.08 -7.52 -5.55
N THR A 43 -11.51 -8.76 -5.84
CA THR A 43 -12.77 -9.32 -5.30
C THR A 43 -12.73 -9.40 -3.78
N PHE A 44 -11.61 -9.84 -3.20
CA PHE A 44 -11.43 -9.88 -1.75
C PHE A 44 -11.56 -8.48 -1.13
N VAL A 45 -10.84 -7.49 -1.67
CA VAL A 45 -10.88 -6.11 -1.13
C VAL A 45 -12.27 -5.50 -1.28
N ALA A 46 -12.96 -5.74 -2.40
CA ALA A 46 -14.33 -5.28 -2.59
C ALA A 46 -15.27 -5.81 -1.50
N ARG A 47 -15.21 -7.12 -1.21
CA ARG A 47 -16.01 -7.74 -0.15
C ARG A 47 -15.69 -7.15 1.23
N VAL A 48 -14.40 -7.01 1.58
CA VAL A 48 -13.99 -6.42 2.86
C VAL A 48 -14.52 -4.99 2.99
N CYS A 49 -14.44 -4.19 1.94
CA CYS A 49 -14.93 -2.80 1.98
C CYS A 49 -16.46 -2.74 2.10
N GLU A 50 -17.19 -3.65 1.43
CA GLU A 50 -18.64 -3.77 1.55
C GLU A 50 -19.06 -4.14 2.98
N GLU A 51 -18.41 -5.14 3.58
CA GLU A 51 -18.66 -5.58 4.96
C GLU A 51 -18.41 -4.46 5.99
N LEU A 52 -17.40 -3.62 5.75
CA LEU A 52 -17.02 -2.50 6.62
C LEU A 52 -17.77 -1.19 6.30
N ALA A 53 -18.63 -1.18 5.27
CA ALA A 53 -19.27 0.03 4.73
C ALA A 53 -18.27 1.15 4.37
N VAL A 54 -17.12 0.78 3.81
CA VAL A 54 -16.05 1.69 3.39
C VAL A 54 -16.12 1.91 1.87
N PRO A 55 -16.17 3.17 1.37
CA PRO A 55 -16.08 3.44 -0.06
C PRO A 55 -14.77 2.91 -0.67
N LEU A 56 -14.86 2.25 -1.82
CA LEU A 56 -13.71 1.66 -2.50
C LEU A 56 -13.45 2.30 -3.86
N HIS A 57 -12.22 2.78 -4.04
CA HIS A 57 -11.65 3.17 -5.32
C HIS A 57 -10.82 2.00 -5.85
N ALA A 58 -11.11 1.50 -7.04
CA ALA A 58 -10.35 0.40 -7.63
C ALA A 58 -9.94 0.72 -9.07
N GLU A 59 -8.67 0.44 -9.40
CA GLU A 59 -8.16 0.53 -10.76
C GLU A 59 -7.26 -0.67 -11.06
N ARG A 60 -7.33 -1.17 -12.29
CA ARG A 60 -6.45 -2.23 -12.79
C ARG A 60 -5.51 -1.69 -13.85
N ARG A 61 -4.26 -2.11 -13.81
CA ARG A 61 -3.23 -1.77 -14.80
C ARG A 61 -3.70 -2.15 -16.21
N SER A 62 -3.82 -1.15 -17.07
CA SER A 62 -4.14 -1.29 -18.50
C SER A 62 -2.92 -1.20 -19.42
N VAL A 63 -1.78 -0.71 -18.91
CA VAL A 63 -0.55 -0.49 -19.69
C VAL A 63 0.51 -1.57 -19.41
N PRO A 64 1.34 -1.96 -20.41
CA PRO A 64 2.43 -2.90 -20.18
C PRO A 64 3.52 -2.29 -19.29
N LEU A 65 4.19 -3.14 -18.50
CA LEU A 65 5.37 -2.71 -17.73
C LEU A 65 6.65 -2.89 -18.55
N PRO A 66 7.56 -1.90 -18.55
CA PRO A 66 8.83 -2.00 -19.24
C PRO A 66 9.69 -3.17 -18.72
N PRO A 67 10.45 -3.86 -19.60
CA PRO A 67 11.42 -4.87 -19.18
C PRO A 67 12.52 -4.23 -18.29
N GLY A 68 12.99 -4.96 -17.28
CA GLY A 68 14.10 -4.50 -16.42
C GLY A 68 13.75 -3.49 -15.33
N SER A 69 12.59 -2.83 -15.39
CA SER A 69 12.16 -1.83 -14.39
C SER A 69 10.73 -2.04 -13.88
N ARG A 70 10.20 -3.26 -14.01
CA ARG A 70 8.82 -3.63 -13.63
C ARG A 70 8.40 -3.14 -12.24
N GLN A 71 9.26 -3.28 -11.22
CA GLN A 71 8.95 -2.84 -9.87
C GLN A 71 8.82 -1.31 -9.76
N ALA A 72 9.73 -0.55 -10.38
CA ALA A 72 9.70 0.91 -10.36
C ALA A 72 8.49 1.45 -11.13
N ALA A 73 8.22 0.88 -12.31
CA ALA A 73 7.06 1.25 -13.13
C ALA A 73 5.74 0.90 -12.43
N ALA A 74 5.63 -0.30 -11.85
CA ALA A 74 4.48 -0.68 -11.03
C ALA A 74 4.27 0.30 -9.87
N ARG A 75 5.35 0.64 -9.15
CA ARG A 75 5.29 1.61 -8.06
C ARG A 75 4.78 2.98 -8.53
N GLN A 76 5.29 3.49 -9.65
CA GLN A 76 4.83 4.77 -10.22
C GLN A 76 3.35 4.76 -10.56
N LEU A 77 2.87 3.71 -11.23
CA LEU A 77 1.46 3.57 -11.59
C LEU A 77 0.55 3.54 -10.35
N ARG A 78 0.92 2.74 -9.34
CA ARG A 78 0.17 2.67 -8.08
C ARG A 78 0.11 4.02 -7.39
N TYR A 79 1.23 4.72 -7.22
CA TYR A 79 1.21 6.03 -6.57
C TYR A 79 0.47 7.09 -7.39
N GLY A 80 0.53 7.02 -8.73
CA GLY A 80 -0.27 7.88 -9.59
C GLY A 80 -1.77 7.64 -9.43
N PHE A 81 -2.20 6.39 -9.33
CA PHE A 81 -3.59 6.05 -9.01
C PHE A 81 -4.00 6.53 -7.61
N LEU A 82 -3.18 6.23 -6.59
CA LEU A 82 -3.48 6.61 -5.20
C LEU A 82 -3.63 8.13 -5.05
N GLU A 83 -2.85 8.92 -5.78
CA GLU A 83 -2.97 10.38 -5.76
C GLU A 83 -4.31 10.83 -6.38
N ARG A 84 -4.68 10.30 -7.55
CA ARG A 84 -5.98 10.61 -8.18
C ARG A 84 -7.16 10.20 -7.31
N ALA A 85 -7.10 9.02 -6.69
CA ALA A 85 -8.14 8.54 -5.78
C ALA A 85 -8.22 9.41 -4.52
N ARG A 86 -7.08 9.85 -3.97
CA ARG A 86 -7.01 10.75 -2.82
C ARG A 86 -7.72 12.07 -3.14
N GLU A 87 -7.42 12.65 -4.29
CA GLU A 87 -8.03 13.91 -4.74
C GLU A 87 -9.53 13.77 -4.99
N ALA A 88 -9.97 12.70 -5.67
CA ALA A 88 -11.38 12.43 -5.96
C ALA A 88 -12.20 12.21 -4.67
N ALA A 89 -11.60 11.58 -3.66
CA ALA A 89 -12.19 11.35 -2.34
C ALA A 89 -12.11 12.57 -1.41
N GLY A 90 -11.48 13.67 -1.83
CA GLY A 90 -11.25 14.84 -0.95
C GLY A 90 -10.41 14.53 0.29
N CYS A 91 -9.58 13.47 0.25
CA CYS A 91 -8.76 13.03 1.37
C CYS A 91 -7.43 13.81 1.45
N GLU A 92 -6.95 14.13 2.66
CA GLU A 92 -5.64 14.80 2.81
C GLU A 92 -4.44 13.83 2.81
N LEU A 93 -4.66 12.60 3.27
CA LEU A 93 -3.60 11.63 3.54
C LEU A 93 -3.85 10.31 2.81
N ILE A 94 -2.75 9.63 2.48
CA ILE A 94 -2.70 8.26 1.98
C ILE A 94 -2.00 7.39 3.03
N ALA A 95 -2.71 6.49 3.68
CA ALA A 95 -2.13 5.49 4.58
C ALA A 95 -1.73 4.24 3.80
N THR A 96 -0.55 3.69 4.11
CA THR A 96 -0.06 2.44 3.51
C THR A 96 0.34 1.46 4.60
N GLY A 97 0.02 0.18 4.41
CA GLY A 97 0.32 -0.90 5.35
C GLY A 97 1.77 -1.37 5.33
N HIS A 98 2.74 -0.45 5.21
CA HIS A 98 4.14 -0.85 5.34
C HIS A 98 4.48 -1.08 6.82
N ILE A 99 5.18 -2.18 7.09
CA ILE A 99 5.55 -2.67 8.43
C ILE A 99 7.07 -2.63 8.64
N ALA A 100 7.53 -2.99 9.85
CA ALA A 100 8.96 -3.01 10.20
C ALA A 100 9.78 -3.90 9.25
N ASP A 101 9.23 -5.05 8.86
CA ASP A 101 9.84 -5.97 7.90
C ASP A 101 10.15 -5.30 6.54
N ASP A 102 9.27 -4.43 6.04
CA ASP A 102 9.50 -3.69 4.78
C ASP A 102 10.68 -2.72 4.89
N VAL A 103 10.91 -2.15 6.08
CA VAL A 103 12.06 -1.28 6.33
C VAL A 103 13.35 -2.10 6.26
N VAL A 104 13.34 -3.28 6.90
CA VAL A 104 14.49 -4.19 6.91
C VAL A 104 14.80 -4.69 5.49
N GLU A 105 13.79 -5.15 4.73
CA GLU A 105 13.95 -5.54 3.33
C GLU A 105 14.54 -4.41 2.49
N GLY A 106 14.02 -3.19 2.69
CA GLY A 106 14.53 -1.99 2.05
C GLY A 106 16.02 -1.78 2.32
N VAL A 107 16.44 -1.82 3.59
CA VAL A 107 17.84 -1.64 3.98
C VAL A 107 18.74 -2.75 3.40
N LEU A 108 18.30 -4.01 3.45
CA LEU A 108 19.05 -5.14 2.88
C LEU A 108 19.28 -5.01 1.38
N LEU A 109 18.28 -4.55 0.62
CA LEU A 109 18.41 -4.27 -0.82
C LEU A 109 19.42 -3.15 -1.09
N HIS A 110 19.43 -2.12 -0.26
CA HIS A 110 20.37 -1.00 -0.36
C HIS A 110 21.81 -1.45 -0.03
N LEU A 111 21.99 -2.30 0.97
CA LEU A 111 23.28 -2.91 1.30
C LEU A 111 23.81 -3.77 0.14
N ARG A 112 22.98 -4.64 -0.44
CA ARG A 112 23.37 -5.47 -1.59
C ARG A 112 23.77 -4.67 -2.82
N ARG A 113 23.25 -3.45 -2.98
CA ARG A 113 23.58 -2.54 -4.09
C ARG A 113 24.80 -1.65 -3.83
N GLY A 114 25.48 -1.83 -2.70
CA GLY A 114 26.69 -1.06 -2.35
C GLY A 114 26.39 0.39 -1.95
N SER A 115 25.19 0.70 -1.47
CA SER A 115 24.87 2.06 -1.04
C SER A 115 25.48 2.38 0.34
N GLY A 116 26.04 3.59 0.49
CA GLY A 116 26.60 4.06 1.75
C GLY A 116 25.51 4.37 2.81
N LEU A 117 25.91 4.91 3.96
CA LEU A 117 25.03 5.19 5.12
C LEU A 117 23.72 5.92 4.78
N ALA A 118 23.69 6.74 3.72
CA ALA A 118 22.48 7.39 3.24
C ALA A 118 21.39 6.41 2.75
N GLY A 119 21.77 5.25 2.18
CA GLY A 119 20.87 4.18 1.79
C GLY A 119 20.33 3.35 2.97
N MET A 120 20.91 3.53 4.15
CA MET A 120 20.50 2.84 5.39
C MET A 120 19.46 3.62 6.19
N ARG A 121 19.02 4.82 5.74
CA ARG A 121 18.04 5.66 6.45
C ARG A 121 16.63 5.06 6.51
N GLY A 122 16.41 3.90 5.90
CA GLY A 122 15.15 3.17 5.95
C GLY A 122 14.01 3.91 5.23
N MET A 123 12.78 3.57 5.60
CA MET A 123 11.57 4.16 5.06
C MET A 123 11.01 5.18 6.06
N PRO A 124 10.77 6.45 5.68
CA PRO A 124 10.25 7.44 6.63
C PRO A 124 8.78 7.18 6.95
N ALA A 125 8.36 7.42 8.20
CA ALA A 125 6.95 7.29 8.62
C ALA A 125 5.99 8.18 7.81
N ARG A 126 6.46 9.35 7.34
CA ARG A 126 5.72 10.25 6.45
C ARG A 126 6.58 10.73 5.28
N ARG A 127 5.98 10.80 4.08
CA ARG A 127 6.56 11.43 2.90
C ARG A 127 5.45 12.12 2.10
N GLY A 128 5.39 13.45 2.16
CA GLY A 128 4.29 14.21 1.58
C GLY A 128 2.94 13.77 2.18
N PRO A 129 1.93 13.45 1.35
CA PRO A 129 0.63 12.96 1.83
C PRO A 129 0.66 11.50 2.30
N VAL A 130 1.75 10.76 2.04
CA VAL A 130 1.85 9.33 2.34
C VAL A 130 2.33 9.11 3.77
N VAL A 131 1.53 8.40 4.58
CA VAL A 131 1.81 7.99 5.95
C VAL A 131 1.89 6.46 6.08
N ARG A 132 2.67 5.98 7.06
CA ARG A 132 2.92 4.56 7.33
C ARG A 132 2.67 4.27 8.82
N PRO A 133 1.41 4.08 9.24
CA PRO A 133 1.09 3.95 10.66
C PRO A 133 1.67 2.70 11.31
N LEU A 134 1.90 1.63 10.53
CA LEU A 134 2.36 0.33 11.03
C LEU A 134 3.88 0.15 10.96
N LEU A 135 4.65 1.21 10.73
CA LEU A 135 6.09 1.09 10.44
C LEU A 135 6.91 0.47 11.58
N ASP A 136 6.41 0.54 12.82
CA ASP A 136 7.03 -0.04 14.01
C ASP A 136 6.37 -1.37 14.44
N VAL A 137 5.44 -1.90 13.63
CA VAL A 137 4.74 -3.17 13.85
C VAL A 137 5.44 -4.26 13.05
N TRP A 138 5.62 -5.45 13.63
CA TRP A 138 6.22 -6.60 12.93
C TRP A 138 5.17 -7.47 12.28
N ARG A 139 5.52 -8.19 11.21
CA ARG A 139 4.57 -9.11 10.53
C ARG A 139 3.92 -10.11 11.49
N ARG A 140 4.69 -10.64 12.44
CA ARG A 140 4.18 -11.56 13.47
C ARG A 140 3.04 -10.98 14.32
N ASP A 141 3.00 -9.65 14.46
CA ASP A 141 1.99 -8.95 15.26
C ASP A 141 0.74 -8.62 14.41
N VAL A 142 0.87 -8.68 13.08
CA VAL A 142 -0.24 -8.53 12.12
C VAL A 142 -0.96 -9.85 11.86
N GLU A 143 -0.23 -10.96 11.88
CA GLU A 143 -0.75 -12.31 11.58
C GLU A 143 -1.26 -13.08 12.82
N ALA A 144 -1.08 -12.53 14.03
CA ALA A 144 -1.51 -13.12 15.30
C ALA A 144 -3.01 -12.94 15.58
#